data_AF-A0A2N5A426-F1
#
_entry.id   AF-A0A2N5A426-F1
#
_cell.length_a   1.000
_cell.length_b   1.000
_cell.length_c   1.000
_cell.angle_alpha   90.00
_cell.angle_beta   90.00
_cell.angle_gamma   90.00
#
_symmetry.space_group_name_H-M   'P 1'
#
loop_
_entity.id
_entity.type
_entity.pdbx_description
1 polymer ?
#
loop_
_entity_poly.entity_id
_entity_poly.type
_entity_poly.pdbx_seq_one_letter_code
_entity_poly.pdbx_strand_id
1 'polypeptide(L)'
;LFILSHGGMNTLVAGQHTAADGAIRAAGLQNAMQGFDHYRAMSQEGVAASQADLVVISADGLKGMGGEAGLWKLPGLAQTPAGRHKQLLTIDDMALLGFGPRTPQAILALRNKAEQLP
;
A
#
# COMPACT_ATOMS: atom_id res chain seq x y z
N LEU A 1 -2.12 1.06 3.74
CA LEU A 1 -2.50 -0.07 2.87
C LEU A 1 -1.41 -0.30 1.83
N PHE A 2 -0.82 -1.50 1.74
CA PHE A 2 0.12 -1.81 0.66
C PHE A 2 -0.58 -2.64 -0.43
N ILE A 3 -0.44 -2.19 -1.67
CA ILE A 3 -0.96 -2.85 -2.87
C ILE A 3 0.21 -3.42 -3.66
N LEU A 4 0.11 -4.71 -4.00
CA LEU A 4 1.04 -5.38 -4.91
C LEU A 4 0.32 -5.66 -6.23
N SER A 5 0.87 -5.15 -7.33
CA SER A 5 0.32 -5.33 -8.67
C SER A 5 1.45 -5.69 -9.63
N HIS A 6 1.34 -6.85 -10.27
CA HIS A 6 2.22 -7.26 -11.37
C HIS A 6 1.38 -7.28 -12.64
N GLY A 7 1.85 -6.58 -13.69
CA GLY A 7 1.09 -6.32 -14.91
C GLY A 7 0.38 -7.56 -15.49
N GLY A 8 -0.94 -7.63 -15.30
CA GLY A 8 -1.82 -8.68 -15.81
C GLY A 8 -2.40 -9.65 -14.78
N MET A 9 -1.95 -9.64 -13.53
CA MET A 9 -2.50 -10.49 -12.45
C MET A 9 -3.43 -9.71 -11.50
N ASN A 10 -4.21 -10.47 -10.71
CA ASN A 10 -5.08 -9.92 -9.67
C ASN A 10 -4.31 -8.98 -8.74
N THR A 11 -4.85 -7.78 -8.51
CA THR A 11 -4.32 -6.84 -7.53
C THR A 11 -4.39 -7.46 -6.14
N LEU A 12 -3.24 -7.53 -5.47
CA LEU A 12 -3.13 -8.10 -4.14
C LEU A 12 -2.97 -7.00 -3.09
N VAL A 13 -3.47 -7.28 -1.89
CA VAL A 13 -3.29 -6.44 -0.69
C VAL A 13 -2.49 -7.21 0.35
N ALA A 14 -1.57 -6.54 1.03
CA ALA A 14 -0.72 -7.16 2.04
C ALA A 14 -1.42 -7.20 3.41
N GLY A 15 -1.74 -8.40 3.88
CA GLY A 15 -2.17 -8.64 5.26
C GLY A 15 -0.99 -8.74 6.23
N GLN A 16 -1.24 -9.33 7.39
CA GLN A 16 -0.26 -9.55 8.45
C GLN A 16 0.80 -10.56 8.02
N HIS A 17 1.93 -10.58 8.74
CA HIS A 17 3.04 -11.51 8.49
C HIS A 17 3.58 -11.44 7.05
N THR A 18 3.51 -10.25 6.44
CA THR A 18 4.15 -9.93 5.17
C THR A 18 5.33 -8.99 5.40
N ALA A 19 6.25 -8.96 4.43
CA ALA A 19 7.32 -7.96 4.41
C ALA A 19 6.78 -6.52 4.45
N ALA A 20 5.69 -6.26 3.72
CA ALA A 20 5.02 -4.96 3.70
C ALA A 20 4.46 -4.59 5.08
N ASP A 21 3.80 -5.54 5.76
CA ASP A 21 3.32 -5.35 7.13
C ASP A 21 4.47 -5.04 8.10
N GLY A 22 5.56 -5.78 8.02
CA GLY A 22 6.77 -5.52 8.81
C GLY A 22 7.34 -4.12 8.56
N ALA A 23 7.44 -3.69 7.31
CA ALA A 23 7.95 -2.37 6.95
C ALA A 23 7.03 -1.23 7.41
N ILE A 24 5.71 -1.39 7.27
CA ILE A 24 4.71 -0.44 7.79
C ILE A 24 4.85 -0.29 9.31
N ARG A 25 4.95 -1.40 10.04
CA ARG A 25 5.15 -1.37 11.49
C ARG A 25 6.49 -0.77 11.89
N ALA A 26 7.56 -1.05 11.15
CA ALA A 26 8.88 -0.47 11.40
C ALA A 26 8.91 1.05 11.17
N ALA A 27 8.03 1.59 10.31
CA ALA A 27 7.81 3.02 10.16
C ALA A 27 6.94 3.63 11.29
N GLY A 28 6.56 2.85 12.30
CA GLY A 28 5.67 3.28 13.38
C GLY A 28 4.23 3.50 12.92
N LEU A 29 3.81 2.84 11.84
CA LEU A 29 2.47 2.93 11.28
C LEU A 29 1.69 1.63 11.49
N GLN A 30 0.38 1.68 11.27
CA GLN A 30 -0.50 0.51 11.31
C GLN A 30 -0.84 0.02 9.90
N ASN A 31 -0.80 -1.30 9.70
CA ASN A 31 -1.30 -1.88 8.46
C ASN A 31 -2.84 -1.84 8.47
N ALA A 32 -3.45 -1.25 7.45
CA ALA A 32 -4.90 -1.16 7.33
C ALA A 32 -5.58 -2.52 7.10
N MET A 33 -4.86 -3.50 6.54
CA MET A 33 -5.39 -4.84 6.27
C MET A 33 -5.11 -5.78 7.44
N GLN A 34 -6.09 -5.92 8.33
CA GLN A 34 -6.04 -6.79 9.51
C GLN A 34 -6.94 -8.02 9.34
N GLY A 35 -6.75 -9.02 10.21
CA GLY A 35 -7.61 -10.22 10.27
C GLY A 35 -7.28 -11.31 9.24
N PHE A 36 -6.18 -11.17 8.50
CA PHE A 36 -5.63 -12.25 7.69
C PHE A 36 -4.11 -12.12 7.49
N ASP A 37 -3.49 -13.26 7.18
CA ASP A 37 -2.07 -13.37 6.90
C ASP A 37 -1.80 -13.40 5.40
N HIS A 38 -0.57 -13.04 5.05
CA HIS A 38 -0.04 -13.05 3.68
C HIS A 38 -0.79 -12.10 2.74
N TYR A 39 -0.63 -12.31 1.44
CA TYR A 39 -1.31 -11.54 0.42
C TYR A 39 -2.66 -12.18 0.07
N ARG A 40 -3.66 -11.33 -0.16
CA ARG A 40 -4.97 -11.75 -0.67
C ARG A 40 -5.37 -10.88 -1.85
N ALA A 41 -6.23 -11.44 -2.71
CA ALA A 41 -6.88 -10.66 -3.74
C ALA A 41 -7.65 -9.49 -3.11
N MET A 42 -7.54 -8.32 -3.73
CA MET A 42 -8.27 -7.14 -3.31
C MET A 42 -9.78 -7.37 -3.42
N SER A 43 -10.51 -7.09 -2.36
CA SER A 43 -11.98 -7.02 -2.35
C SER A 43 -12.46 -5.61 -2.04
N GLN A 44 -13.59 -5.21 -2.62
CA GLN A 44 -14.17 -3.89 -2.41
C GLN A 44 -14.49 -3.65 -0.93
N GLU A 45 -15.12 -4.64 -0.30
CA GLU A 45 -15.58 -4.58 1.08
C GLU A 45 -14.40 -4.52 2.04
N GLY A 46 -13.36 -5.34 1.80
CA GLY A 46 -12.17 -5.38 2.63
C GLY A 46 -11.40 -4.06 2.60
N VAL A 47 -11.21 -3.49 1.41
CA VAL A 47 -10.53 -2.20 1.25
C VAL A 47 -11.37 -1.07 1.85
N ALA A 48 -12.68 -1.01 1.58
CA ALA A 48 -13.54 0.01 2.14
C ALA A 48 -13.59 -0.07 3.69
N ALA A 49 -13.67 -1.27 4.27
CA ALA A 49 -13.67 -1.48 5.71
C ALA A 49 -12.32 -1.15 6.36
N SER A 50 -11.20 -1.27 5.63
CA SER A 50 -9.86 -0.99 6.15
C SER A 50 -9.65 0.47 6.56
N GLN A 51 -10.45 1.40 6.02
CA GLN A 51 -10.34 2.85 6.26
C GLN A 51 -8.90 3.38 6.13
N ALA A 52 -8.12 2.84 5.19
CA ALA A 52 -6.72 3.23 5.03
C ALA A 52 -6.55 4.75 4.74
N ASP A 53 -5.60 5.38 5.43
CA ASP A 53 -5.25 6.81 5.23
C ASP A 53 -4.20 7.05 4.13
N LEU A 54 -3.39 6.02 3.83
CA LEU A 54 -2.36 6.05 2.80
C LEU A 54 -2.33 4.74 2.00
N VAL A 55 -2.29 4.88 0.67
CA VAL A 55 -1.99 3.79 -0.26
C VAL A 55 -0.50 3.80 -0.58
N VAL A 56 0.14 2.65 -0.45
CA VAL A 56 1.55 2.43 -0.80
C VAL A 56 1.62 1.40 -1.93
N ILE A 57 2.38 1.71 -2.98
CA ILE A 57 2.52 0.84 -4.16
C ILE A 57 3.88 1.04 -4.84
N SER A 58 4.36 0.02 -5.54
CA SER A 58 5.50 0.14 -6.45
C SER A 58 5.22 1.11 -7.61
N ALA A 59 6.23 1.84 -8.09
CA ALA A 59 6.11 2.65 -9.30
C ALA A 59 5.68 1.82 -10.54
N ASP A 60 6.21 0.61 -10.69
CA ASP A 60 5.86 -0.30 -11.78
C ASP A 60 4.42 -0.80 -11.69
N GLY A 61 3.97 -1.19 -10.48
CA GLY A 61 2.57 -1.55 -10.23
C GLY A 61 1.60 -0.41 -10.52
N LEU A 62 1.96 0.84 -10.16
CA LEU A 62 1.17 2.03 -10.48
C LEU A 62 1.11 2.29 -12.00
N LYS A 63 2.23 2.12 -12.70
CA LYS A 63 2.26 2.23 -14.16
C LYS A 63 1.40 1.14 -14.81
N GLY A 64 1.47 -0.09 -14.33
CA GLY A 64 0.72 -1.24 -14.85
C GLY A 64 -0.79 -1.11 -14.74
N MET A 65 -1.30 -0.28 -13.81
CA MET A 65 -2.73 0.02 -13.68
C MET A 65 -3.18 1.25 -14.49
N GLY A 66 -2.30 1.86 -15.28
CA GLY A 66 -2.62 3.09 -16.02
C GLY A 66 -2.43 4.37 -15.20
N GLY A 67 -1.54 4.33 -14.20
CA GLY A 67 -1.20 5.45 -13.34
C GLY A 67 -2.20 5.66 -12.20
N GLU A 68 -2.10 6.83 -11.57
CA GLU A 68 -2.93 7.19 -10.43
C GLU A 68 -4.44 7.20 -10.75
N ALA A 69 -4.81 7.59 -11.97
CA ALA A 69 -6.21 7.55 -12.42
C ALA A 69 -6.77 6.12 -12.45
N GLY A 70 -5.92 5.12 -12.72
CA GLY A 70 -6.27 3.71 -12.66
C GLY A 70 -6.31 3.18 -11.22
N LEU A 71 -5.34 3.58 -10.39
CA LEU A 71 -5.31 3.25 -8.97
C LEU A 71 -6.64 3.57 -8.29
N TRP A 72 -7.11 4.81 -8.43
CA TRP A 72 -8.31 5.25 -7.71
C TRP A 72 -9.62 4.64 -8.22
N LYS A 73 -9.58 3.88 -9.32
CA LYS A 73 -10.71 3.07 -9.80
C LYS A 73 -10.74 1.68 -9.18
N LEU A 74 -9.70 1.29 -8.43
CA LEU A 74 -9.68 -0.01 -7.77
C LEU A 74 -10.82 -0.12 -6.75
N PRO A 75 -11.36 -1.34 -6.55
CA PRO A 75 -12.51 -1.54 -5.68
C PRO A 75 -12.25 -1.06 -4.25
N GLY A 76 -13.20 -0.32 -3.68
CA GLY A 76 -13.15 0.09 -2.27
C GLY A 76 -12.31 1.34 -1.97
N LEU A 77 -11.35 1.69 -2.82
CA LEU A 77 -10.42 2.80 -2.50
C LEU A 77 -11.13 4.15 -2.40
N ALA A 78 -12.08 4.44 -3.27
CA ALA A 78 -12.83 5.71 -3.23
C ALA A 78 -13.63 5.90 -1.93
N GLN A 79 -13.89 4.82 -1.17
CA GLN A 79 -14.59 4.85 0.11
C GLN A 79 -13.65 5.06 1.30
N THR A 80 -12.33 4.97 1.10
CA THR A 80 -11.31 5.17 2.15
C THR A 80 -10.87 6.64 2.26
N PRO A 81 -10.34 7.09 3.41
CA PRO A 81 -9.69 8.39 3.53
C PRO A 81 -8.59 8.61 2.48
N ALA A 82 -7.75 7.60 2.23
CA ALA A 82 -6.71 7.67 1.22
C ALA A 82 -7.27 7.99 -0.18
N GLY A 83 -8.35 7.32 -0.60
CA GLY A 83 -8.94 7.55 -1.92
C GLY A 83 -9.68 8.87 -2.06
N ARG A 84 -10.25 9.39 -0.97
CA ARG A 84 -10.89 10.72 -0.92
C ARG A 84 -9.87 11.84 -1.01
N HIS A 85 -8.77 11.72 -0.27
CA HIS A 85 -7.71 12.72 -0.21
C HIS A 85 -6.56 12.47 -1.19
N LYS A 86 -6.69 11.44 -2.05
CA LYS A 86 -5.68 11.04 -3.04
C LYS A 86 -4.29 10.82 -2.42
N GLN A 87 -4.26 10.16 -1.25
CA GLN A 87 -3.03 9.91 -0.51
C GLN A 87 -2.35 8.65 -1.02
N LEU A 88 -1.30 8.88 -1.80
CA LEU A 88 -0.49 7.85 -2.44
C LEU A 88 0.98 8.05 -2.08
N LEU A 89 1.67 6.94 -1.84
CA LEU A 89 3.13 6.85 -1.82
C LEU A 89 3.57 5.82 -2.85
N THR A 90 4.35 6.27 -3.82
CA THR A 90 5.13 5.38 -4.68
C THR A 90 6.46 5.07 -4.04
N ILE A 91 6.85 3.80 -4.02
CA ILE A 91 8.10 3.36 -3.42
C ILE A 91 8.74 2.24 -4.26
N ASP A 92 10.05 2.08 -4.17
CA ASP A 92 10.73 0.89 -4.70
C ASP A 92 10.35 -0.30 -3.80
N ASP A 93 9.63 -1.29 -4.35
CA ASP A 93 9.15 -2.44 -3.61
C ASP A 93 10.28 -3.37 -3.18
N MET A 94 11.36 -3.52 -3.97
CA MET A 94 12.56 -4.23 -3.55
C MET A 94 13.27 -3.53 -2.39
N ALA A 95 13.27 -2.19 -2.37
CA ALA A 95 13.81 -1.44 -1.24
C ALA A 95 12.97 -1.60 0.04
N LEU A 96 11.64 -1.64 -0.08
CA LEU A 96 10.74 -1.76 1.07
C LEU A 96 10.61 -3.20 1.58
N LEU A 97 10.44 -4.16 0.67
CA LEU A 97 10.10 -5.56 0.98
C LEU A 97 11.33 -6.46 1.12
N GLY A 98 12.46 -6.08 0.51
CA GLY A 98 13.67 -6.90 0.50
C GLY A 98 14.52 -6.82 1.76
N PHE A 99 14.24 -5.90 2.70
CA PHE A 99 15.00 -5.70 3.94
C PHE A 99 16.53 -5.60 3.73
N GLY A 100 16.92 -4.87 2.68
CA GLY A 100 18.31 -4.65 2.29
C GLY A 100 18.85 -3.29 2.74
N PRO A 101 20.01 -2.86 2.23
CA PRO A 101 20.65 -1.60 2.63
C PRO A 101 19.82 -0.34 2.34
N ARG A 102 18.85 -0.43 1.41
CA ARG A 102 17.95 0.68 1.05
C ARG A 102 16.69 0.74 1.93
N THR A 103 16.46 -0.25 2.79
CA THR A 103 15.24 -0.34 3.61
C THR A 103 15.09 0.80 4.63
N PRO A 104 16.13 1.29 5.32
CA PRO A 104 15.99 2.45 6.21
C PRO A 104 15.45 3.69 5.47
N GLN A 105 15.91 3.93 4.24
CA GLN A 105 15.46 5.06 3.42
C GLN A 105 13.99 4.89 3.01
N ALA A 106 13.58 3.67 2.64
CA ALA A 106 12.21 3.35 2.31
C ALA A 106 11.25 3.53 3.51
N ILE A 107 11.66 3.09 4.70
CA ILE A 107 10.91 3.26 5.95
C ILE A 107 10.75 4.74 6.30
N LEU A 108 11.82 5.54 6.19
CA LEU A 108 11.78 6.98 6.44
C LEU A 108 10.86 7.70 5.45
N ALA A 109 10.90 7.34 4.17
CA ALA A 109 9.99 7.91 3.17
C ALA A 109 8.52 7.61 3.52
N LEU A 110 8.24 6.38 3.96
CA LEU A 110 6.91 5.98 4.42
C LEU A 110 6.47 6.78 5.65
N ARG A 111 7.33 6.92 6.67
CA ARG A 111 7.03 7.71 7.87
C ARG A 111 6.77 9.19 7.52
N ASN A 112 7.67 9.81 6.76
CA ASN A 112 7.58 11.22 6.39
C ASN A 112 6.29 11.52 5.61
N LYS A 113 5.89 10.63 4.70
CA LYS A 113 4.64 10.80 3.96
C LYS A 113 3.42 10.67 4.87
N ALA A 114 3.46 9.75 5.84
CA ALA A 114 2.36 9.57 6.79
C ALA A 114 2.18 10.78 7.73
N GLU A 115 3.25 11.48 8.10
CA GLU A 115 3.18 12.70 8.92
C GLU A 115 2.59 13.92 8.20
N GLN A 116 2.51 13.86 6.87
CA GLN A 116 1.97 14.93 6.02
C GLN A 116 0.52 14.65 5.58
N LEU A 117 -0.10 13.60 6.11
CA LEU A 117 -1.51 13.33 5.84
C LEU A 117 -2.37 14.45 6.45
N PRO A 118 -3.44 14.87 5.75
CA PRO A 118 -4.33 15.94 6.20
C PRO A 118 -5.19 15.56 7.40
#